data_AF-A0AAV2LPK9-F1
#
_entry.id   AF-A0AAV2LPK9-F1
#
_cell.length_a   1.000
_cell.length_b   1.000
_cell.length_c   1.000
_cell.angle_alpha   90.00
_cell.angle_beta   90.00
_cell.angle_gamma   90.00
#
_symmetry.space_group_name_H-M   'P 1'
#
loop_
_entity.id
_entity.type
_entity.pdbx_description
1 polymer ?
#
loop_
_entity_poly.entity_id
_entity_poly.type
_entity_poly.pdbx_seq_one_letter_code
_entity_poly.pdbx_strand_id
1 'polypeptide(L)'
;MANYRTKLRNIGCPELSINGVKQRRGAVGKGPNQVKKPKKAEVNFCPAYPVNETKESLEKEREELTLEVKKKNNNQLISRKMEKTFAHRRRELIEDMPFIAEFKNRWPALFSENQINAEFNRITTVPLLSTFMAQLDHYSSKLMKAFKQKGGAAGRRINLIMAAMDQSPTIETRRECILKALCVYLNEEPDDLVKTYMDVDVGAEKEMENVDLAVYAVQHDGAERADPLEDVGIVIEGC
;
A
#
# COMPACT_ATOMS: atom_id res chain seq x y z
N MET A 1 -36.37 -22.83 -6.30
CA MET A 1 -36.00 -21.44 -5.95
C MET A 1 -34.51 -21.25 -6.18
N ALA A 2 -34.08 -20.39 -7.11
CA ALA A 2 -32.66 -20.10 -7.29
C ALA A 2 -32.12 -19.31 -6.08
N ASN A 3 -31.00 -19.75 -5.51
CA ASN A 3 -30.27 -19.04 -4.45
C ASN A 3 -30.03 -17.58 -4.88
N TYR A 4 -30.15 -16.62 -3.95
CA TYR A 4 -29.91 -15.18 -4.18
C TYR A 4 -28.61 -14.91 -4.96
N ARG A 5 -27.54 -15.64 -4.62
CA ARG A 5 -26.25 -15.57 -5.35
C ARG A 5 -26.38 -15.96 -6.83
N THR A 6 -27.20 -16.95 -7.16
CA THR A 6 -27.47 -17.36 -8.55
C THR A 6 -28.27 -16.29 -9.28
N LYS A 7 -29.25 -15.64 -8.63
CA LYS A 7 -30.01 -14.53 -9.23
C LYS A 7 -29.12 -13.34 -9.56
N LEU A 8 -28.28 -12.90 -8.62
CA LEU A 8 -27.34 -11.79 -8.83
C LEU A 8 -26.34 -12.09 -9.95
N ARG A 9 -25.85 -13.34 -10.05
CA ARG A 9 -25.00 -13.76 -11.17
C ARG A 9 -25.73 -13.67 -12.51
N ASN A 10 -27.00 -14.11 -12.57
CA ASN A 10 -27.78 -14.09 -13.80
C ASN A 10 -28.10 -12.67 -14.29
N ILE A 11 -28.12 -11.69 -13.38
CA ILE A 11 -28.30 -10.25 -13.71
C ILE A 11 -26.95 -9.60 -14.09
N GLY A 12 -25.85 -10.36 -14.10
CA GLY A 12 -24.55 -9.87 -14.55
C GLY A 12 -23.73 -9.12 -13.48
N CYS A 13 -23.98 -9.38 -12.19
CA CYS A 13 -23.19 -8.78 -11.10
C CYS A 13 -21.69 -9.10 -11.26
N PRO A 14 -20.82 -8.08 -11.49
CA PRO A 14 -19.40 -8.31 -11.81
C PRO A 14 -18.65 -9.07 -10.70
N GLU A 15 -18.92 -8.74 -9.44
CA GLU A 15 -18.28 -9.38 -8.29
C GLU A 15 -18.50 -10.90 -8.25
N LEU A 16 -19.68 -11.37 -8.61
CA LEU A 16 -20.00 -12.81 -8.59
C LEU A 16 -19.45 -13.57 -9.79
N SER A 17 -19.23 -12.87 -10.89
CA SER A 17 -18.52 -13.37 -12.06
C SER A 17 -17.05 -13.53 -11.69
N ILE A 18 -16.37 -12.43 -11.31
CA ILE A 18 -14.94 -12.36 -10.99
C ILE A 18 -14.55 -13.38 -9.92
N ASN A 19 -15.36 -13.53 -8.88
CA ASN A 19 -15.08 -14.48 -7.80
C ASN A 19 -15.57 -15.91 -8.09
N GLY A 20 -16.08 -16.18 -9.29
CA GLY A 20 -16.60 -17.47 -9.71
C GLY A 20 -15.52 -18.53 -9.97
N VAL A 21 -15.77 -19.77 -9.54
CA VAL A 21 -14.85 -20.91 -9.70
C VAL A 21 -14.45 -21.16 -11.17
N LYS A 22 -15.33 -20.86 -12.13
CA LYS A 22 -15.05 -21.02 -13.57
C LYS A 22 -14.00 -20.02 -14.08
N GLN A 23 -14.07 -18.75 -13.67
CA GLN A 23 -13.04 -17.74 -14.00
C GLN A 23 -11.73 -18.04 -13.27
N ARG A 24 -11.76 -18.51 -12.02
CA ARG A 24 -10.55 -18.99 -11.31
C ARG A 24 -9.83 -20.13 -12.03
N ARG A 25 -10.55 -20.97 -12.80
CA ARG A 25 -9.96 -22.07 -13.59
C ARG A 25 -9.50 -21.64 -14.98
N GLY A 26 -10.19 -20.70 -15.62
CA GLY A 26 -9.79 -20.14 -16.91
C GLY A 26 -8.65 -19.12 -16.85
N ALA A 27 -8.43 -18.51 -15.68
CA ALA A 27 -7.34 -17.59 -15.40
C ALA A 27 -6.10 -18.27 -14.76
N VAL A 28 -6.04 -19.62 -14.74
CA VAL A 28 -4.77 -20.30 -14.48
C VAL A 28 -3.89 -20.10 -15.71
N GLY A 29 -3.06 -19.05 -15.67
CA GLY A 29 -1.87 -18.91 -16.51
C GLY A 29 -2.04 -18.19 -17.84
N LYS A 30 -2.29 -16.87 -17.84
CA LYS A 30 -2.03 -16.02 -19.03
C LYS A 30 -1.37 -14.65 -18.76
N GLY A 31 -1.35 -14.15 -17.52
CA GLY A 31 -0.68 -12.89 -17.19
C GLY A 31 0.71 -13.11 -16.58
N PRO A 32 1.73 -12.31 -16.94
CA PRO A 32 3.09 -12.45 -16.42
C PRO A 32 3.20 -12.27 -14.88
N ASN A 33 2.24 -11.57 -14.25
CA ASN A 33 2.28 -11.22 -12.83
C ASN A 33 1.54 -12.19 -11.89
N GLN A 34 1.20 -13.40 -12.37
CA GLN A 34 0.46 -14.40 -11.58
C GLN A 34 1.39 -15.24 -10.68
N VAL A 35 2.04 -14.59 -9.70
CA VAL A 35 2.99 -15.26 -8.79
C VAL A 35 2.25 -16.03 -7.66
N LYS A 36 1.00 -15.67 -7.33
CA LYS A 36 0.25 -16.29 -6.23
C LYS A 36 -1.15 -16.75 -6.64
N LYS A 37 -1.51 -17.98 -6.24
CA LYS A 37 -2.89 -18.48 -6.35
C LYS A 37 -3.76 -17.81 -5.28
N PRO A 38 -4.95 -17.28 -5.62
CA PRO A 38 -5.86 -16.72 -4.63
C PRO A 38 -6.21 -17.76 -3.56
N LYS A 39 -6.05 -17.41 -2.28
CA LYS A 39 -6.37 -18.33 -1.17
C LYS A 39 -7.87 -18.56 -1.07
N LYS A 40 -8.25 -19.65 -0.39
CA LYS A 40 -9.65 -19.94 -0.03
C LYS A 40 -10.17 -18.76 0.81
N ALA A 41 -11.31 -18.20 0.42
CA ALA A 41 -11.95 -17.02 1.01
C ALA A 41 -11.39 -15.63 0.66
N GLU A 42 -10.39 -15.51 -0.22
CA GLU A 42 -10.08 -14.21 -0.84
C GLU A 42 -11.19 -13.85 -1.83
N VAL A 43 -11.85 -12.71 -1.59
CA VAL A 43 -12.93 -12.15 -2.42
C VAL A 43 -12.42 -10.82 -2.98
N ASN A 44 -12.36 -10.73 -4.30
CA ASN A 44 -12.05 -9.48 -4.98
C ASN A 44 -13.30 -8.60 -4.98
N PHE A 45 -13.25 -7.51 -4.21
CA PHE A 45 -14.29 -6.50 -4.25
C PHE A 45 -14.23 -5.73 -5.58
N CYS A 46 -15.25 -5.91 -6.42
CA CYS A 46 -15.36 -5.26 -7.72
C CYS A 46 -16.81 -4.78 -7.95
N PRO A 47 -17.13 -3.53 -7.59
CA PRO A 47 -18.47 -3.02 -7.78
C PRO A 47 -18.85 -2.88 -9.26
N ALA A 48 -20.16 -2.83 -9.52
CA ALA A 48 -20.68 -2.42 -10.82
C ALA A 48 -20.37 -0.94 -11.09
N TYR A 49 -20.44 -0.54 -12.35
CA TYR A 49 -20.33 0.88 -12.68
C TYR A 49 -21.54 1.65 -12.13
N PRO A 50 -21.35 2.92 -11.71
CA PRO A 50 -22.46 3.76 -11.30
C PRO A 50 -23.53 3.86 -12.39
N VAL A 51 -24.75 4.17 -11.99
CA VAL A 51 -25.86 4.35 -12.93
C VAL A 51 -25.51 5.50 -13.88
N ASN A 52 -25.73 5.28 -15.18
CA ASN A 52 -25.38 6.18 -16.29
C ASN A 52 -23.88 6.30 -16.62
N GLU A 53 -23.01 5.51 -15.98
CA GLU A 53 -21.59 5.48 -16.33
C GLU A 53 -21.24 4.26 -17.19
N THR A 54 -20.48 4.48 -18.26
CA THR A 54 -19.95 3.43 -19.13
C THR A 54 -18.43 3.32 -18.99
N LYS A 55 -17.83 2.30 -19.61
CA LYS A 55 -16.35 2.17 -19.62
C LYS A 55 -15.71 3.40 -20.27
N GLU A 56 -16.28 3.88 -21.36
CA GLU A 56 -15.78 5.01 -22.15
C GLU A 56 -15.92 6.33 -21.39
N SER A 57 -17.05 6.54 -20.70
CA SER A 57 -17.24 7.71 -19.83
C SER A 57 -16.20 7.76 -18.70
N LEU A 58 -15.96 6.61 -18.05
CA LEU A 58 -15.01 6.51 -16.94
C LEU A 58 -13.54 6.59 -17.41
N GLU A 59 -13.21 6.12 -18.62
CA GLU A 59 -11.88 6.31 -19.21
C GLU A 59 -11.60 7.80 -19.48
N LYS A 60 -12.60 8.55 -19.98
CA LYS A 60 -12.47 10.01 -20.15
C LYS A 60 -12.24 10.71 -18.80
N GLU A 61 -12.96 10.31 -17.75
CA GLU A 61 -12.73 10.84 -16.40
C GLU A 61 -11.31 10.54 -15.89
N ARG A 62 -10.74 9.37 -16.22
CA ARG A 62 -9.36 8.99 -15.89
C ARG A 62 -8.33 9.83 -16.66
N GLU A 63 -8.56 10.11 -17.94
CA GLU A 63 -7.73 11.01 -18.73
C GLU A 63 -7.66 12.41 -18.12
N GLU A 64 -8.83 12.97 -17.78
CA GLU A 64 -8.91 14.26 -17.08
C GLU A 64 -8.22 14.21 -15.72
N LEU A 65 -8.42 13.15 -14.93
CA LEU A 65 -7.73 12.95 -13.64
C LEU A 65 -6.21 13.01 -13.79
N THR A 66 -5.65 12.41 -14.85
CA THR A 66 -4.21 12.42 -15.12
C THR A 66 -3.68 13.83 -15.35
N LEU A 67 -4.48 14.70 -15.98
CA LEU A 67 -4.15 16.11 -16.14
C LEU A 67 -4.26 16.88 -14.83
N GLU A 68 -5.29 16.60 -14.01
CA GLU A 68 -5.51 17.29 -12.74
C GLU A 68 -4.42 17.01 -11.69
N VAL A 69 -3.84 15.80 -11.68
CA VAL A 69 -2.73 15.43 -10.78
C VAL A 69 -1.49 16.31 -11.00
N LYS A 70 -1.29 16.82 -12.21
CA LYS A 70 -0.14 17.68 -12.55
C LYS A 70 -0.29 19.12 -12.06
N LYS A 71 -1.49 19.55 -11.64
CA LYS A 71 -1.73 20.93 -11.19
C LYS A 71 -1.67 21.02 -9.66
N LYS A 72 -1.28 22.19 -9.16
CA LYS A 72 -1.20 22.47 -7.73
C LYS A 72 -2.60 22.66 -7.13
N ASN A 73 -2.77 22.31 -5.86
CA ASN A 73 -3.98 22.55 -5.04
C ASN A 73 -5.28 21.88 -5.52
N ASN A 74 -5.17 20.76 -6.24
CA ASN A 74 -6.31 20.05 -6.85
C ASN A 74 -6.87 18.89 -6.03
N ASN A 75 -6.45 18.71 -4.78
CA ASN A 75 -6.71 17.51 -3.97
C ASN A 75 -8.21 17.15 -3.85
N GLN A 76 -9.09 18.16 -3.73
CA GLN A 76 -10.54 17.91 -3.64
C GLN A 76 -11.10 17.38 -4.96
N LEU A 77 -10.72 17.96 -6.09
CA LEU A 77 -11.16 17.51 -7.42
C LEU A 77 -10.62 16.11 -7.73
N ILE A 78 -9.34 15.87 -7.44
CA ILE A 78 -8.70 14.55 -7.55
C ILE A 78 -9.49 13.52 -6.73
N SER A 79 -9.83 13.84 -5.48
CA SER A 79 -10.59 12.91 -4.61
C SER A 79 -11.96 12.55 -5.18
N ARG A 80 -12.70 13.54 -5.72
CA ARG A 80 -14.00 13.32 -6.37
C ARG A 80 -13.87 12.46 -7.63
N LYS A 81 -12.89 12.75 -8.49
CA LYS A 81 -12.62 11.96 -9.70
C LYS A 81 -12.17 10.53 -9.36
N MET A 82 -11.35 10.37 -8.33
CA MET A 82 -10.92 9.07 -7.82
C MET A 82 -12.08 8.24 -7.29
N GLU A 83 -13.03 8.87 -6.59
CA GLU A 83 -14.26 8.23 -6.14
C GLU A 83 -15.14 7.79 -7.32
N LYS A 84 -15.37 8.70 -8.28
CA LYS A 84 -16.17 8.42 -9.48
C LYS A 84 -15.60 7.26 -10.30
N THR A 85 -14.27 7.19 -10.42
CA THR A 85 -13.56 6.19 -11.22
C THR A 85 -13.23 4.89 -10.47
N PHE A 86 -13.63 4.75 -9.21
CA PHE A 86 -13.27 3.60 -8.36
C PHE A 86 -13.60 2.25 -9.00
N ALA A 87 -14.83 2.08 -9.50
CA ALA A 87 -15.27 0.82 -10.09
C ALA A 87 -14.49 0.47 -11.37
N HIS A 88 -14.11 1.48 -12.16
CA HIS A 88 -13.33 1.29 -13.39
C HIS A 88 -11.91 0.84 -13.06
N ARG A 89 -11.24 1.55 -12.15
CA ARG A 89 -9.90 1.22 -11.67
C ARG A 89 -9.83 -0.16 -11.02
N ARG A 90 -10.82 -0.53 -10.20
CA ARG A 90 -10.89 -1.87 -9.61
C ARG A 90 -11.03 -2.96 -10.66
N ARG A 91 -11.84 -2.72 -11.68
CA ARG A 91 -11.99 -3.67 -12.78
C ARG A 91 -10.69 -3.85 -13.55
N GLU A 92 -10.02 -2.76 -13.92
CA GLU A 92 -8.71 -2.80 -14.60
C GLU A 92 -7.68 -3.59 -13.77
N LEU A 93 -7.55 -3.29 -12.47
CA LEU A 93 -6.60 -3.99 -11.59
C LEU A 93 -6.89 -5.49 -11.50
N ILE A 94 -8.16 -5.89 -11.42
CA ILE A 94 -8.56 -7.30 -11.20
C ILE A 94 -8.60 -8.11 -12.50
N GLU A 95 -9.04 -7.50 -13.60
CA GLU A 95 -9.21 -8.18 -14.90
C GLU A 95 -7.94 -8.13 -15.75
N ASP A 96 -7.33 -6.94 -15.86
CA ASP A 96 -6.18 -6.72 -16.75
C ASP A 96 -4.84 -7.05 -16.05
N MET A 97 -4.80 -6.93 -14.71
CA MET A 97 -3.61 -7.19 -13.87
C MET A 97 -2.32 -6.57 -14.46
N PRO A 98 -2.31 -5.25 -14.72
CA PRO A 98 -1.16 -4.58 -15.35
C PRO A 98 0.08 -4.62 -14.45
N PHE A 99 1.26 -4.39 -15.05
CA PHE A 99 2.48 -4.12 -14.28
C PHE A 99 2.35 -2.84 -13.46
N ILE A 100 3.04 -2.74 -12.32
CA ILE A 100 2.91 -1.57 -11.45
C ILE A 100 3.31 -0.27 -12.17
N ALA A 101 4.32 -0.32 -13.05
CA ALA A 101 4.77 0.83 -13.83
C ALA A 101 3.66 1.34 -14.78
N GLU A 102 3.00 0.43 -15.49
CA GLU A 102 1.86 0.77 -16.36
C GLU A 102 0.68 1.29 -15.56
N PHE A 103 0.39 0.66 -14.42
CA PHE A 103 -0.70 1.05 -13.53
C PHE A 103 -0.46 2.44 -12.91
N LYS A 104 0.78 2.74 -12.52
CA LYS A 104 1.21 4.06 -12.02
C LYS A 104 1.01 5.14 -13.09
N ASN A 105 1.34 4.84 -14.34
CA ASN A 105 1.13 5.77 -15.45
C ASN A 105 -0.36 6.05 -15.70
N ARG A 106 -1.22 5.03 -15.56
CA ARG A 106 -2.67 5.18 -15.76
C ARG A 106 -3.39 5.83 -14.58
N TRP A 107 -2.95 5.56 -13.35
CA TRP A 107 -3.55 6.03 -12.10
C TRP A 107 -2.54 6.71 -11.17
N PRO A 108 -1.88 7.80 -11.59
CA PRO A 108 -0.80 8.43 -10.81
C PRO A 108 -1.30 8.96 -9.45
N ALA A 109 -2.59 9.34 -9.37
CA ALA A 109 -3.22 9.77 -8.14
C ALA A 109 -3.14 8.72 -7.02
N LEU A 110 -3.17 7.41 -7.34
CA LEU A 110 -3.03 6.33 -6.36
C LEU A 110 -1.67 6.28 -5.69
N PHE A 111 -0.67 7.00 -6.19
CA PHE A 111 0.67 7.06 -5.60
C PHE A 111 0.84 8.32 -4.74
N SER A 112 -0.27 8.81 -4.17
CA SER A 112 -0.29 9.85 -3.15
C SER A 112 -0.92 9.30 -1.87
N GLU A 113 -0.38 9.71 -0.71
CA GLU A 113 -0.84 9.25 0.60
C GLU A 113 -2.36 9.41 0.77
N ASN A 114 -2.90 10.58 0.41
CA ASN A 114 -4.31 10.89 0.53
C ASN A 114 -5.20 9.90 -0.24
N GLN A 115 -4.81 9.57 -1.48
CA GLN A 115 -5.63 8.69 -2.31
C GLN A 115 -5.44 7.21 -1.97
N ILE A 116 -4.26 6.78 -1.51
CA ILE A 116 -4.07 5.42 -0.98
C ILE A 116 -4.99 5.20 0.22
N ASN A 117 -5.00 6.15 1.17
CA ASN A 117 -5.87 6.08 2.33
C ASN A 117 -7.35 6.04 1.94
N ALA A 118 -7.77 6.89 1.00
CA ALA A 118 -9.15 6.91 0.51
C ALA A 118 -9.51 5.60 -0.22
N GLU A 119 -8.63 5.07 -1.05
CA GLU A 119 -8.85 3.83 -1.79
C GLU A 119 -8.96 2.64 -0.82
N PHE A 120 -8.05 2.53 0.14
CA PHE A 120 -8.11 1.51 1.19
C PHE A 120 -9.44 1.55 1.93
N ASN A 121 -9.92 2.75 2.29
CA ASN A 121 -11.21 2.93 2.95
C ASN A 121 -12.38 2.53 2.04
N ARG A 122 -12.36 2.86 0.74
CA ARG A 122 -13.41 2.42 -0.22
C ARG A 122 -13.49 0.89 -0.31
N ILE A 123 -12.37 0.20 -0.12
CA ILE A 123 -12.28 -1.27 -0.24
C ILE A 123 -12.70 -1.95 1.06
N THR A 124 -12.17 -1.47 2.18
CA THR A 124 -12.26 -2.17 3.48
C THR A 124 -13.27 -1.55 4.42
N THR A 125 -13.75 -0.33 4.12
CA THR A 125 -14.55 0.54 5.00
C THR A 125 -13.85 0.93 6.31
N VAL A 126 -12.52 0.76 6.35
CA VAL A 126 -11.67 1.07 7.51
C VAL A 126 -10.74 2.24 7.17
N PRO A 127 -10.65 3.28 8.02
CA PRO A 127 -9.68 4.35 7.82
C PRO A 127 -8.27 3.84 8.11
N LEU A 128 -7.43 3.72 7.08
CA LEU A 128 -6.13 3.03 7.14
C LEU A 128 -5.20 3.60 8.22
N LEU A 129 -4.77 4.85 8.08
CA LEU A 129 -3.72 5.43 8.93
C LEU A 129 -4.13 5.49 10.40
N SER A 130 -5.32 6.03 10.70
CA SER A 130 -5.78 6.16 12.09
C SER A 130 -6.02 4.80 12.75
N THR A 131 -6.56 3.82 12.01
CA THR A 131 -6.75 2.47 12.54
C THR A 131 -5.41 1.78 12.79
N PHE A 132 -4.48 1.87 11.84
CA PHE A 132 -3.14 1.30 11.98
C PHE A 132 -2.43 1.86 13.22
N MET A 133 -2.38 3.19 13.35
CA MET A 133 -1.73 3.85 14.47
C MET A 133 -2.39 3.49 15.81
N ALA A 134 -3.73 3.48 15.88
CA ALA A 134 -4.45 3.09 17.08
C ALA A 134 -4.19 1.62 17.48
N GLN A 135 -4.13 0.70 16.52
CA GLN A 135 -3.82 -0.71 16.80
C GLN A 135 -2.34 -0.88 17.21
N LEU A 136 -1.41 -0.18 16.57
CA LEU A 136 0.00 -0.19 16.95
C LEU A 136 0.17 0.26 18.41
N ASP A 137 -0.48 1.36 18.79
CA ASP A 137 -0.47 1.86 20.16
C ASP A 137 -1.10 0.86 21.14
N HIS A 138 -2.25 0.29 20.78
CA HIS A 138 -2.97 -0.69 21.60
C HIS A 138 -2.09 -1.92 21.91
N TYR A 139 -1.37 -2.45 20.92
CA TYR A 139 -0.55 -3.65 21.08
C TYR A 139 0.88 -3.36 21.57
N SER A 140 1.31 -2.11 21.57
CA SER A 140 2.67 -1.68 21.95
C SER A 140 3.15 -2.31 23.26
N SER A 141 2.33 -2.25 24.32
CA SER A 141 2.72 -2.77 25.64
C SER A 141 2.95 -4.29 25.65
N LYS A 142 2.18 -5.05 24.86
CA LYS A 142 2.32 -6.50 24.72
C LYS A 142 3.55 -6.86 23.89
N LEU A 143 3.79 -6.13 22.80
CA LEU A 143 4.99 -6.28 21.97
C LEU A 143 6.27 -6.04 22.78
N MET A 144 6.30 -4.96 23.56
CA MET A 144 7.44 -4.66 24.45
C MET A 144 7.74 -5.79 25.45
N LYS A 145 6.71 -6.47 25.99
CA LYS A 145 6.90 -7.63 26.87
C LYS A 145 7.49 -8.82 26.11
N ALA A 146 7.02 -9.08 24.89
CA ALA A 146 7.55 -10.14 24.05
C ALA A 146 9.02 -9.88 23.65
N PHE A 147 9.34 -8.63 23.31
CA PHE A 147 10.69 -8.17 22.97
C PHE A 147 11.69 -8.43 24.10
N LYS A 148 11.31 -8.15 25.36
CA LYS A 148 12.15 -8.41 26.55
C LYS A 148 12.48 -9.89 26.77
N GLN A 149 11.65 -10.81 26.24
CA GLN A 149 11.88 -12.25 26.36
C GLN A 149 12.86 -12.77 25.29
N LYS A 150 13.13 -11.98 24.23
CA LYS A 150 14.09 -12.37 23.19
C LYS A 150 15.51 -12.23 23.73
N GLY A 151 16.26 -13.33 23.72
CA GLY A 151 17.67 -13.36 24.10
C GLY A 151 18.65 -13.26 22.92
N GLY A 152 19.94 -13.45 23.20
CA GLY A 152 20.98 -13.56 22.18
C GLY A 152 21.25 -12.27 21.41
N ALA A 153 21.73 -12.40 20.18
CA ALA A 153 22.08 -11.25 19.32
C ALA A 153 20.84 -10.39 18.99
N ALA A 154 19.72 -11.00 18.62
CA ALA A 154 18.46 -10.30 18.34
C ALA A 154 17.96 -9.52 19.57
N GLY A 155 18.00 -10.13 20.76
CA GLY A 155 17.65 -9.46 22.01
C GLY A 155 18.51 -8.23 22.31
N ARG A 156 19.82 -8.31 22.07
CA ARG A 156 20.72 -7.15 22.22
C ARG A 156 20.36 -6.02 21.27
N ARG A 157 20.06 -6.32 20.00
CA ARG A 157 19.68 -5.30 19.00
C ARG A 157 18.33 -4.66 19.33
N ILE A 158 17.35 -5.46 19.72
CA ILE A 158 16.06 -4.96 20.23
C ILE A 158 16.28 -4.01 21.41
N ASN A 159 17.12 -4.37 22.38
CA ASN A 159 17.40 -3.49 23.52
C ASN A 159 18.05 -2.16 23.11
N LEU A 160 18.95 -2.17 22.11
CA LEU A 160 19.55 -0.95 21.57
C LEU A 160 18.50 -0.06 20.89
N ILE A 161 17.63 -0.63 20.06
CA ILE A 161 16.52 0.11 19.43
C ILE A 161 15.62 0.73 20.49
N MET A 162 15.27 -0.04 21.52
CA MET A 162 14.35 0.40 22.57
C MET A 162 14.96 1.46 23.50
N ALA A 163 16.28 1.47 23.69
CA ALA A 163 16.98 2.50 24.48
C ALA A 163 16.85 3.90 23.85
N ALA A 164 16.65 3.99 22.53
CA ALA A 164 16.42 5.26 21.87
C ALA A 164 15.09 5.94 22.28
N MET A 165 14.11 5.17 22.77
CA MET A 165 12.87 5.74 23.30
C MET A 165 13.09 6.53 24.60
N ASP A 166 14.08 6.14 25.41
CA ASP A 166 14.37 6.81 26.69
C ASP A 166 14.98 8.21 26.47
N GLN A 167 15.55 8.46 25.28
CA GLN A 167 16.18 9.73 24.91
C GLN A 167 15.18 10.76 24.35
N SER A 168 14.10 10.30 23.70
CA SER A 168 13.05 11.16 23.13
C SER A 168 11.67 10.50 23.27
N PRO A 169 10.94 10.76 24.37
CA PRO A 169 9.71 10.05 24.71
C PRO A 169 8.48 10.59 23.97
N THR A 170 8.56 10.73 22.64
CA THR A 170 7.41 11.06 21.80
C THR A 170 6.65 9.79 21.38
N ILE A 171 5.38 9.95 20.98
CA ILE A 171 4.60 8.82 20.50
C ILE A 171 5.14 8.30 19.15
N GLU A 172 5.69 9.20 18.33
CA GLU A 172 6.34 8.89 17.05
C GLU A 172 7.60 8.05 17.27
N THR A 173 8.50 8.47 18.16
CA THR A 173 9.72 7.71 18.49
C THR A 173 9.36 6.33 19.04
N ARG A 174 8.32 6.26 19.89
CA ARG A 174 7.83 4.98 20.43
C ARG A 174 7.36 4.06 19.30
N ARG A 175 6.52 4.55 18.39
CA ARG A 175 6.01 3.77 17.25
C ARG A 175 7.13 3.30 16.34
N GLU A 176 8.08 4.18 16.02
CA GLU A 176 9.28 3.86 15.23
C GLU A 176 10.09 2.73 15.88
N CYS A 177 10.41 2.85 17.16
CA CYS A 177 11.19 1.84 17.89
C CYS A 177 10.46 0.49 17.94
N ILE A 178 9.14 0.49 18.11
CA ILE A 178 8.34 -0.74 18.13
C ILE A 178 8.35 -1.42 16.76
N LEU A 179 8.22 -0.66 15.67
CA LEU A 179 8.26 -1.21 14.31
C LEU A 179 9.65 -1.78 13.99
N LYS A 180 10.73 -1.04 14.28
CA LYS A 180 12.11 -1.52 14.10
C LYS A 180 12.40 -2.78 14.94
N ALA A 181 11.98 -2.79 16.20
CA ALA A 181 12.14 -3.95 17.07
C ALA A 181 11.32 -5.17 16.59
N LEU A 182 10.14 -4.94 15.98
CA LEU A 182 9.32 -6.01 15.42
C LEU A 182 10.02 -6.71 14.25
N CYS A 183 10.65 -5.97 13.33
CA CYS A 183 11.44 -6.57 12.24
C CYS A 183 12.53 -7.49 12.81
N VAL A 184 13.34 -6.98 13.75
CA VAL A 184 14.40 -7.78 14.40
C VAL A 184 13.82 -8.99 15.13
N TYR A 185 12.66 -8.85 15.77
CA TYR A 185 12.00 -9.96 16.47
C TYR A 185 11.62 -11.11 15.52
N LEU A 186 11.18 -10.75 14.30
CA LEU A 186 10.86 -11.66 13.20
C LEU A 186 12.10 -12.17 12.45
N ASN A 187 13.30 -11.76 12.89
CA ASN A 187 14.60 -12.05 12.28
C ASN A 187 14.78 -11.40 10.90
N GLU A 188 14.18 -10.23 10.70
CA GLU A 188 14.36 -9.35 9.56
C GLU A 188 15.26 -8.17 9.97
N GLU A 189 16.00 -7.59 9.01
CA GLU A 189 16.75 -6.36 9.23
C GLU A 189 15.86 -5.15 8.90
N PRO A 190 15.66 -4.20 9.83
CA PRO A 190 14.88 -2.99 9.55
C PRO A 190 15.41 -2.21 8.34
N ASP A 191 16.73 -2.20 8.17
CA ASP A 191 17.43 -1.43 7.13
C ASP A 191 17.31 -2.08 5.74
N ASP A 192 16.88 -3.35 5.65
CA ASP A 192 16.57 -3.99 4.36
C ASP A 192 15.29 -3.40 3.75
N LEU A 193 14.31 -3.02 4.58
CA LEU A 193 13.03 -2.47 4.14
C LEU A 193 13.04 -0.94 4.11
N VAL A 194 13.66 -0.29 5.09
CA VAL A 194 13.71 1.18 5.19
C VAL A 194 15.15 1.65 5.00
N LYS A 195 15.46 2.12 3.80
CA LYS A 195 16.79 2.61 3.44
C LYS A 195 16.86 4.12 3.64
N THR A 196 17.89 4.58 4.35
CA THR A 196 18.12 6.01 4.55
C THR A 196 19.33 6.43 3.73
N TYR A 197 19.16 7.44 2.89
CA TYR A 197 20.19 7.98 2.00
C TYR A 197 20.46 9.44 2.35
N MET A 198 21.66 9.90 2.04
CA MET A 198 21.97 11.33 2.04
C MET A 198 21.69 11.91 0.66
N ASP A 199 21.29 13.17 0.59
CA ASP A 199 21.03 13.92 -0.65
C ASP A 199 22.23 13.92 -1.61
N VAL A 200 23.45 13.80 -1.07
CA VAL A 200 24.71 13.69 -1.80
C VAL A 200 25.07 12.26 -2.25
N ASP A 201 24.27 11.24 -1.92
CA ASP A 201 24.60 9.84 -2.22
C ASP A 201 24.32 9.46 -3.68
N VAL A 202 25.36 9.58 -4.51
CA VAL A 202 25.34 9.26 -5.95
C VAL A 202 25.10 7.76 -6.21
N GLY A 203 25.21 6.89 -5.19
CA GLY A 203 24.99 5.45 -5.30
C GLY A 203 23.54 5.02 -5.07
N ALA A 204 22.72 5.87 -4.47
CA ALA A 204 21.37 5.53 -4.03
C ALA A 204 20.46 5.08 -5.19
N GLU A 205 20.51 5.78 -6.32
CA GLU A 205 19.69 5.47 -7.51
C GLU A 205 19.94 4.06 -8.05
N LYS A 206 21.21 3.65 -8.16
CA LYS A 206 21.59 2.31 -8.64
C LYS A 206 21.20 1.19 -7.68
N GLU A 207 21.20 1.48 -6.38
CA GLU A 207 20.75 0.52 -5.39
C GLU A 207 19.23 0.33 -5.45
N MET A 208 18.49 1.42 -5.67
CA MET A 208 17.02 1.39 -5.81
C MET A 208 16.55 0.57 -7.02
N GLU A 209 17.28 0.59 -8.14
CA GLU A 209 16.99 -0.22 -9.33
C GLU A 209 17.03 -1.74 -9.06
N ASN A 210 17.83 -2.17 -8.08
CA ASN A 210 18.06 -3.59 -7.77
C ASN A 210 17.17 -4.13 -6.64
N VAL A 211 16.21 -3.34 -6.14
CA VAL A 211 15.36 -3.71 -5.00
C VAL A 211 13.91 -3.86 -5.45
N ASP A 212 13.32 -5.01 -5.15
CA ASP A 212 11.92 -5.31 -5.49
C ASP A 212 10.90 -4.55 -4.63
N LEU A 213 11.25 -4.26 -3.36
CA LEU A 213 10.41 -3.52 -2.42
C LEU A 213 11.28 -2.85 -1.35
N ALA A 214 11.27 -1.52 -1.31
CA ALA A 214 11.88 -0.76 -0.22
C ALA A 214 11.17 0.60 -0.04
N VAL A 215 11.24 1.11 1.18
CA VAL A 215 10.94 2.50 1.51
C VAL A 215 12.28 3.23 1.58
N TYR A 216 12.41 4.35 0.89
CA TYR A 216 13.59 5.20 1.01
C TYR A 216 13.24 6.52 1.70
N ALA A 217 14.18 7.01 2.48
CA ALA A 217 14.14 8.30 3.13
C ALA A 217 15.44 9.04 2.81
N VAL A 218 15.34 10.25 2.24
CA VAL A 218 16.48 11.10 1.91
C VAL A 218 16.62 12.17 2.97
N GLN A 219 17.83 12.33 3.50
CA GLN A 219 18.22 13.34 4.48
C GLN A 219 19.23 14.30 3.87
N HIS A 220 19.20 15.56 4.29
CA HIS A 220 20.25 16.50 3.92
C HIS A 220 21.57 16.13 4.61
N ASP A 221 22.70 16.41 3.96
CA ASP A 221 24.00 16.21 4.60
C ASP A 221 24.09 16.98 5.94
N GLY A 222 24.58 16.30 6.98
CA GLY A 222 24.64 16.83 8.35
C GLY A 222 23.31 16.89 9.12
N ALA A 223 22.23 16.27 8.62
CA ALA A 223 20.94 16.20 9.33
C ALA A 223 21.04 15.51 10.70
N GLU A 224 20.43 16.12 11.71
CA GLU A 224 20.11 15.47 12.96
C GLU A 224 18.84 14.62 12.82
N ARG A 225 18.63 13.67 13.75
CA ARG A 225 17.46 12.79 13.73
C ARG A 225 16.11 13.53 13.79
N ALA A 226 16.10 14.77 14.28
CA ALA A 226 14.91 15.60 14.39
C ALA A 226 14.64 16.43 13.12
N ASP A 227 15.60 16.51 12.20
CA ASP A 227 15.46 17.30 10.99
C ASP A 227 14.49 16.66 10.00
N PRO A 228 13.73 17.46 9.23
CA PRO A 228 12.80 16.94 8.23
C PRO A 228 13.56 16.22 7.12
N LEU A 229 12.95 15.14 6.63
CA LEU A 229 13.43 14.42 5.45
C LEU A 229 13.23 15.30 4.20
N GLU A 230 14.18 15.23 3.26
CA GLU A 230 14.07 15.92 1.97
C GLU A 230 13.09 15.22 1.03
N ASP A 231 13.15 13.89 1.00
CA ASP A 231 12.25 13.06 0.19
C ASP A 231 11.96 11.73 0.89
N VAL A 232 10.77 11.17 0.62
CA VAL A 232 10.38 9.84 1.04
C VAL A 232 9.63 9.17 -0.10
N GLY A 233 10.04 7.96 -0.46
CA GLY A 233 9.33 7.20 -1.48
C GLY A 233 9.37 5.71 -1.24
N ILE A 234 8.70 5.00 -2.16
CA ILE A 234 8.56 3.55 -2.12
C ILE A 234 8.92 3.01 -3.50
N VAL A 235 9.84 2.05 -3.53
CA VAL A 235 10.15 1.23 -4.70
C VAL A 235 9.26 0.00 -4.64
N ILE A 236 8.55 -0.30 -5.72
CA ILE A 236 7.67 -1.47 -5.85
C ILE A 236 7.93 -2.04 -7.24
N GLU A 237 8.38 -3.29 -7.32
CA GLU A 237 8.84 -3.98 -8.54
C GLU A 237 9.93 -3.14 -9.23
N GLY A 238 11.23 -3.47 -9.02
CA GLY A 238 12.38 -2.70 -9.50
C GLY A 238 12.12 -2.06 -10.86
N CYS A 239 12.13 -0.73 -10.91
CA CYS A 239 11.77 0.06 -12.09
C CYS A 239 12.90 0.06 -13.12
#